data_AF-A0A4Q3W3Q3-F1
#
_entry.id   AF-A0A4Q3W3Q3-F1
#
_cell.length_a   1.000
_cell.length_b   1.000
_cell.length_c   1.000
_cell.angle_alpha   90.00
_cell.angle_beta   90.00
_cell.angle_gamma   90.00
#
_symmetry.space_group_name_H-M   'P 1'
#
loop_
_entity.id
_entity.type
_entity.pdbx_description
1 polymer ?
#
loop_
_entity_poly.entity_id
_entity_poly.type
_entity_poly.pdbx_seq_one_letter_code
_entity_poly.pdbx_strand_id
1 'polypeptide(L)'
;MSTFNQLKNQHLLWRAGFGPAVEQLPDLARFSSVEYYRALLKASSKKPGYINVADNYMQGLMMGIDQVGRVQQKELTPDEKKLRRQKNREGVRNLNLYWLNEMVNSSAQLREKMAFFWHGHFACRNLNVFYQQELLDIIRRNALGDFGTLLREVSRSAAMLNFLNNQQNRKGHPNENFAREVMELFT
;
A
#
# COMPACT_ATOMS: atom_id res chain seq x y z
N MET A 1 11.41 -33.82 19.89
CA MET A 1 10.62 -33.32 18.75
C MET A 1 10.11 -31.88 18.94
N SER A 2 9.74 -31.42 20.14
CA SER A 2 9.10 -30.10 20.34
C SER A 2 10.00 -28.88 20.06
N THR A 3 11.29 -28.93 20.40
CA THR A 3 12.26 -27.84 20.14
C THR A 3 12.51 -27.59 18.65
N PHE A 4 12.43 -28.64 17.83
CA PHE A 4 12.62 -28.54 16.38
C PHE A 4 11.46 -27.80 15.69
N ASN A 5 10.22 -28.06 16.11
CA ASN A 5 9.05 -27.36 15.60
C ASN A 5 9.05 -25.89 16.01
N GLN A 6 9.44 -25.59 17.25
CA GLN A 6 9.54 -24.22 17.74
C GLN A 6 10.48 -23.37 16.87
N LEU A 7 11.72 -23.84 16.63
CA LEU A 7 12.69 -23.10 15.82
C LEU A 7 12.23 -22.93 14.37
N LYS A 8 11.64 -23.98 13.78
CA LYS A 8 11.08 -23.90 12.42
C LYS A 8 9.94 -22.91 12.31
N ASN A 9 9.03 -22.90 13.28
CA ASN A 9 7.88 -22.01 13.27
C ASN A 9 8.28 -20.56 13.56
N GLN A 10 9.27 -20.35 14.42
CA GLN A 10 9.88 -19.03 14.62
C GLN A 10 10.50 -18.51 13.33
N HIS A 11 11.31 -19.34 12.65
CA HIS A 11 11.89 -18.97 11.35
C HIS A 11 10.80 -18.66 10.31
N LEU A 12 9.76 -19.50 10.23
CA LEU A 12 8.62 -19.29 9.33
C LEU A 12 7.96 -17.93 9.59
N LEU A 13 7.65 -17.59 10.85
CA LEU A 13 6.97 -16.33 11.18
C LEU A 13 7.84 -15.09 10.94
N TRP A 14 9.17 -15.20 11.03
CA TRP A 14 10.08 -14.11 10.61
C TRP A 14 10.12 -13.90 9.11
N ARG A 15 9.98 -14.97 8.31
CA ARG A 15 9.99 -14.91 6.85
C ARG A 15 8.63 -14.52 6.27
N ALA A 16 7.56 -15.10 6.80
CA ALA A 16 6.18 -14.97 6.33
C ALA A 16 5.37 -13.92 7.12
N GLY A 17 6.00 -13.14 7.99
CA GLY A 17 5.35 -12.12 8.81
C GLY A 17 6.37 -11.18 9.44
N PHE A 18 5.99 -10.55 10.54
CA PHE A 18 6.87 -9.67 11.33
C PHE A 18 7.43 -10.34 12.59
N GLY A 19 7.31 -11.68 12.67
CA GLY A 19 7.74 -12.49 13.80
C GLY A 19 6.61 -12.89 14.75
N PRO A 20 6.87 -13.84 15.66
CA PRO A 20 5.89 -14.25 16.66
C PRO A 20 5.69 -13.15 17.70
N ALA A 21 4.43 -12.94 18.10
CA ALA A 21 4.13 -12.18 19.31
C ALA A 21 4.57 -12.99 20.55
N VAL A 22 4.86 -12.30 21.66
CA VAL A 22 5.37 -12.95 22.88
C VAL A 22 4.36 -13.99 23.39
N GLU A 23 3.07 -13.69 23.25
CA GLU A 23 1.95 -14.53 23.65
C GLU A 23 1.84 -15.81 22.82
N GLN A 24 2.40 -15.82 21.60
CA GLN A 24 2.36 -16.97 20.68
C GLN A 24 3.52 -17.94 20.90
N LEU A 25 4.57 -17.55 21.63
CA LEU A 25 5.76 -18.37 21.84
C LEU A 25 5.47 -19.77 22.41
N PRO A 26 4.55 -19.96 23.37
CA PRO A 26 4.23 -21.29 23.90
C PRO A 26 3.59 -22.22 22.86
N ASP A 27 2.89 -21.67 21.86
CA ASP A 27 2.19 -22.45 20.84
C ASP A 27 3.10 -22.88 19.68
N LEU A 28 4.26 -22.24 19.52
CA LEU A 28 5.19 -22.53 18.42
C LEU A 28 5.68 -23.98 18.40
N ALA A 29 5.75 -24.65 19.54
CA ALA A 29 6.17 -26.05 19.60
C ALA A 29 5.01 -27.04 19.34
N ARG A 30 3.75 -26.58 19.46
CA ARG A 30 2.55 -27.43 19.45
C ARG A 30 2.13 -27.86 18.05
N PHE A 31 2.29 -26.98 17.07
CA PHE A 31 1.86 -27.22 15.69
C PHE A 31 3.05 -27.47 14.76
N SER A 32 2.79 -28.16 13.66
CA SER A 32 3.74 -28.28 12.56
C SER A 32 3.84 -26.97 11.76
N SER A 33 4.94 -26.78 11.04
CA SER A 33 5.13 -25.60 10.19
C SER A 33 4.14 -25.52 9.03
N VAL A 34 3.64 -26.67 8.57
CA VAL A 34 2.61 -26.72 7.52
C VAL A 34 1.28 -26.18 8.04
N GLU A 35 0.90 -26.50 9.27
CA GLU A 35 -0.32 -25.98 9.89
C GLU A 35 -0.25 -24.46 10.10
N TYR A 36 0.87 -23.96 10.62
CA TYR A 36 1.10 -22.52 10.75
C TYR A 36 1.04 -21.80 9.40
N TYR A 37 1.71 -22.33 8.38
CA TYR A 37 1.68 -21.74 7.05
C TYR A 37 0.26 -21.70 6.47
N ARG A 38 -0.50 -22.78 6.59
CA ARG A 38 -1.91 -22.83 6.16
C ARG A 38 -2.77 -21.83 6.92
N ALA A 39 -2.55 -21.65 8.22
CA ALA A 39 -3.25 -20.66 9.03
C ALA A 39 -2.94 -19.23 8.57
N LEU A 40 -1.66 -18.90 8.33
CA LEU A 40 -1.23 -17.61 7.80
C LEU A 40 -1.83 -17.32 6.43
N LEU A 41 -1.79 -18.30 5.52
CA LEU A 41 -2.36 -18.19 4.18
C LEU A 41 -3.88 -17.96 4.24
N LYS A 42 -4.59 -18.72 5.08
CA LYS A 42 -6.02 -18.58 5.28
C LYS A 42 -6.38 -17.20 5.84
N ALA A 43 -5.68 -16.74 6.89
CA ALA A 43 -5.89 -15.42 7.46
C ALA A 43 -5.61 -14.30 6.43
N SER A 44 -4.60 -14.51 5.58
CA SER A 44 -4.16 -13.58 4.54
C SER A 44 -4.88 -13.76 3.20
N SER A 45 -5.98 -14.53 3.14
CA SER A 45 -6.77 -14.71 1.90
C SER A 45 -7.88 -13.67 1.74
N LYS A 46 -8.43 -13.16 2.85
CA LYS A 46 -9.58 -12.22 2.85
C LYS A 46 -9.18 -10.82 2.42
N LYS A 47 -9.81 -10.22 1.40
CA LYS A 47 -9.50 -8.86 0.92
C LYS A 47 -9.26 -7.87 2.08
N PRO A 48 -8.14 -7.13 2.10
CA PRO A 48 -7.84 -6.18 3.17
C PRO A 48 -8.84 -5.02 3.16
N GLY A 49 -9.06 -4.41 4.33
CA GLY A 49 -9.83 -3.18 4.43
C GLY A 49 -9.10 -1.99 3.83
N TYR A 50 -9.84 -1.06 3.23
CA TYR A 50 -9.29 0.18 2.71
C TYR A 50 -8.86 1.09 3.86
N ILE A 51 -7.62 1.58 3.81
CA ILE A 51 -7.13 2.56 4.76
C ILE A 51 -7.48 3.95 4.22
N ASN A 52 -8.50 4.57 4.80
CA ASN A 52 -8.88 5.94 4.45
C ASN A 52 -8.46 6.89 5.57
N VAL A 53 -7.33 7.58 5.37
CA VAL A 53 -6.81 8.58 6.33
C VAL A 53 -6.91 10.00 5.80
N ALA A 54 -7.34 10.17 4.55
CA ALA A 54 -7.67 11.47 4.03
C ALA A 54 -8.96 11.95 4.71
N ASP A 55 -8.80 12.90 5.63
CA ASP A 55 -9.89 13.56 6.37
C ASP A 55 -11.06 13.96 5.47
N ASN A 56 -12.29 13.92 6.01
CA ASN A 56 -13.51 14.45 5.36
C ASN A 56 -13.33 15.89 4.86
N TYR A 57 -12.46 16.69 5.48
CA TYR A 57 -12.11 18.05 5.05
C TYR A 57 -11.28 18.07 3.75
N MET A 58 -10.28 17.19 3.63
CA MET A 58 -9.49 17.04 2.40
C MET A 58 -10.33 16.41 1.30
N GLN A 59 -11.20 15.46 1.65
CA GLN A 59 -12.15 14.85 0.72
C GLN A 59 -13.19 15.85 0.24
N GLY A 60 -13.67 16.77 1.10
CA GLY A 60 -14.53 17.89 0.71
C GLY A 60 -13.84 18.91 -0.19
N LEU A 61 -12.55 19.19 0.05
CA LEU A 61 -11.73 20.03 -0.84
C LEU A 61 -11.48 19.36 -2.21
N MET A 62 -11.36 18.03 -2.26
CA MET A 62 -11.19 17.27 -3.50
C MET A 62 -12.52 17.05 -4.24
N MET A 63 -13.61 16.73 -3.54
CA MET A 63 -14.96 16.64 -4.12
C MET A 63 -15.48 18.00 -4.58
N GLY A 64 -15.09 19.09 -3.91
CA GLY A 64 -15.32 20.46 -4.38
C GLY A 64 -14.55 20.80 -5.67
N ILE A 65 -13.56 19.97 -6.05
CA ILE A 65 -12.86 20.02 -7.34
C ILE A 65 -13.50 19.02 -8.33
N ASP A 66 -13.93 17.84 -7.89
CA ASP A 66 -14.52 16.80 -8.75
C ASP A 66 -16.00 17.07 -9.15
N GLN A 67 -16.80 17.75 -8.31
CA GLN A 67 -18.15 18.21 -8.71
C GLN A 67 -18.11 19.39 -9.68
N VAL A 68 -16.91 19.80 -10.08
CA VAL A 68 -16.61 21.12 -10.57
C VAL A 68 -15.73 20.97 -11.81
N GLY A 69 -16.31 20.34 -12.83
CA GLY A 69 -15.78 20.39 -14.19
C GLY A 69 -15.74 21.79 -14.82
N ARG A 70 -15.84 22.89 -14.06
CA ARG A 70 -15.83 24.29 -14.56
C ARG A 70 -15.90 25.43 -13.52
N VAL A 71 -15.55 25.26 -12.24
CA VAL A 71 -15.37 26.44 -11.36
C VAL A 71 -13.94 26.90 -11.56
N GLN A 72 -13.84 28.16 -11.98
CA GLN A 72 -12.62 28.96 -11.95
C GLN A 72 -11.76 28.52 -10.78
N GLN A 73 -10.48 28.21 -11.03
CA GLN A 73 -9.51 28.08 -9.96
C GLN A 73 -9.60 29.35 -9.11
N LYS A 74 -10.37 29.31 -8.02
CA LYS A 74 -10.22 30.30 -6.97
C LYS A 74 -8.80 30.08 -6.49
N GLU A 75 -7.92 31.01 -6.83
CA GLU A 75 -6.54 30.91 -6.42
C GLU A 75 -6.53 30.81 -4.90
N LEU A 76 -6.20 29.63 -4.38
CA LEU A 76 -6.11 29.40 -2.96
C LEU A 76 -5.16 30.46 -2.38
N THR A 77 -5.58 31.06 -1.27
CA THR A 77 -4.75 32.00 -0.53
C THR A 77 -3.45 31.30 -0.09
N PRO A 78 -2.36 32.05 0.17
CA PRO A 78 -1.13 31.46 0.69
C PRO A 78 -1.35 30.60 1.94
N ASP A 79 -2.26 31.02 2.83
CA ASP A 79 -2.60 30.30 4.06
C ASP A 79 -3.38 29.01 3.78
N GLU A 80 -4.33 29.02 2.86
CA GLU A 80 -5.05 27.80 2.43
C GLU A 80 -4.09 26.80 1.77
N LYS A 81 -3.16 27.28 0.93
CA LYS A 81 -2.11 26.44 0.32
C LYS A 81 -1.22 25.81 1.39
N LYS A 82 -0.86 26.56 2.43
CA LYS A 82 -0.05 26.08 3.57
C LYS A 82 -0.82 25.04 4.39
N LEU A 83 -2.08 25.31 4.73
CA LEU A 83 -2.94 24.39 5.46
C LEU A 83 -3.14 23.08 4.71
N ARG A 84 -3.42 23.14 3.40
CA ARG A 84 -3.54 21.95 2.54
C ARG A 84 -2.28 21.10 2.56
N ARG A 85 -1.09 21.73 2.45
CA ARG A 85 0.19 21.02 2.54
C ARG A 85 0.39 20.36 3.90
N GLN A 86 0.02 21.04 4.98
CA GLN A 86 0.09 20.51 6.34
C GLN A 86 -0.84 19.30 6.51
N LYS A 87 -2.11 19.43 6.12
CA LYS A 87 -3.10 18.34 6.18
C LYS A 87 -2.70 17.14 5.35
N ASN A 88 -2.15 17.38 4.16
CA ASN A 88 -1.63 16.30 3.33
C ASN A 88 -0.44 15.57 3.99
N ARG A 89 0.50 16.29 4.62
CA ARG A 89 1.61 15.67 5.38
C ARG A 89 1.10 14.87 6.59
N GLU A 90 0.13 15.41 7.31
CA GLU A 90 -0.55 14.73 8.41
C GLU A 90 -1.23 13.44 7.94
N GLY A 91 -1.96 13.50 6.82
CA GLY A 91 -2.58 12.34 6.20
C GLY A 91 -1.58 11.25 5.83
N VAL A 92 -0.45 11.58 5.20
CA VAL A 92 0.63 10.61 4.91
C VAL A 92 1.19 9.99 6.19
N ARG A 93 1.40 10.78 7.24
CA ARG A 93 1.85 10.27 8.55
C ARG A 93 0.83 9.29 9.14
N ASN A 94 -0.46 9.63 9.09
CA ASN A 94 -1.54 8.79 9.60
C ASN A 94 -1.66 7.49 8.79
N LEU A 95 -1.47 7.54 7.46
CA LEU A 95 -1.43 6.35 6.59
C LEU A 95 -0.37 5.36 7.08
N ASN A 96 0.85 5.87 7.32
CA ASN A 96 1.97 5.07 7.76
C ASN A 96 1.74 4.46 9.14
N LEU A 97 1.20 5.25 10.09
CA LEU A 97 0.89 4.75 11.43
C LEU A 97 -0.21 3.68 11.40
N TYR A 98 -1.26 3.87 10.59
CA TYR A 98 -2.31 2.89 10.45
C TYR A 98 -1.79 1.59 9.84
N TRP A 99 -1.00 1.69 8.76
CA TRP A 99 -0.46 0.50 8.12
C TRP A 99 0.54 -0.24 9.01
N LEU A 100 1.37 0.49 9.78
CA LEU A 100 2.23 -0.12 10.79
C LEU A 100 1.41 -0.86 11.86
N ASN A 101 0.29 -0.28 12.30
CA ASN A 101 -0.63 -0.95 13.22
C ASN A 101 -1.20 -2.24 12.61
N GLU A 102 -1.57 -2.24 11.32
CA GLU A 102 -1.99 -3.45 10.60
C GLU A 102 -0.87 -4.50 10.53
N MET A 103 0.37 -4.10 10.25
CA MET A 103 1.53 -5.00 10.22
C MET A 103 1.77 -5.68 11.58
N VAL A 104 1.48 -5.00 12.69
CA VAL A 104 1.69 -5.56 14.04
C VAL A 104 0.49 -6.41 14.48
N ASN A 105 -0.73 -5.91 14.29
CA ASN A 105 -1.92 -6.45 14.96
C ASN A 105 -2.81 -7.31 14.05
N SER A 106 -2.66 -7.24 12.72
CA SER A 106 -3.50 -8.01 11.82
C SER A 106 -3.12 -9.50 11.83
N SER A 107 -4.11 -10.38 11.75
CA SER A 107 -3.87 -11.80 11.49
C SER A 107 -3.37 -12.08 10.07
N ALA A 108 -3.56 -11.14 9.14
CA ALA A 108 -3.12 -11.24 7.74
C ALA A 108 -1.63 -10.90 7.53
N GLN A 109 -0.77 -11.33 8.45
CA GLN A 109 0.67 -11.03 8.51
C GLN A 109 1.40 -11.29 7.19
N LEU A 110 1.10 -12.42 6.53
CA LEU A 110 1.73 -12.80 5.27
C LEU A 110 1.41 -11.80 4.14
N ARG A 111 0.16 -11.31 4.07
CA ARG A 111 -0.19 -10.27 3.13
C ARG A 111 0.55 -8.98 3.43
N GLU A 112 0.52 -8.51 4.67
CA GLU A 112 1.14 -7.22 5.00
C GLU A 112 2.66 -7.25 4.81
N LYS A 113 3.29 -8.40 5.07
CA LYS A 113 4.71 -8.61 4.78
C LYS A 113 5.02 -8.53 3.28
N MET A 114 4.21 -9.18 2.44
CA MET A 114 4.36 -9.13 0.99
C MET A 114 4.02 -7.74 0.43
N ALA A 115 2.99 -7.09 0.97
CA ALA A 115 2.64 -5.71 0.61
C ALA A 115 3.79 -4.75 0.95
N PHE A 116 4.46 -4.93 2.10
CA PHE A 116 5.64 -4.15 2.47
C PHE A 116 6.79 -4.34 1.48
N PHE A 117 7.05 -5.58 1.07
CA PHE A 117 8.04 -5.88 0.03
C PHE A 117 7.69 -5.16 -1.29
N TRP A 118 6.46 -5.31 -1.77
CA TRP A 118 6.01 -4.69 -3.03
C TRP A 118 5.96 -3.17 -2.97
N HIS A 119 5.63 -2.59 -1.82
CA HIS A 119 5.69 -1.15 -1.61
C HIS A 119 7.12 -0.61 -1.76
N GLY A 120 8.12 -1.39 -1.36
CA GLY A 120 9.54 -1.08 -1.63
C GLY A 120 9.89 -1.19 -3.11
N HIS A 121 9.40 -2.23 -3.79
CA HIS A 121 9.62 -2.44 -5.24
C HIS A 121 9.00 -1.33 -6.09
N PHE A 122 7.74 -0.98 -5.83
CA PHE A 122 6.98 0.04 -6.55
C PHE A 122 7.11 1.45 -5.93
N ALA A 123 8.23 1.73 -5.26
CA ALA A 123 8.46 3.01 -4.63
C ALA A 123 8.39 4.14 -5.68
N CYS A 124 7.50 5.09 -5.47
CA CYS A 124 7.32 6.24 -6.35
C CYS A 124 7.33 7.55 -5.55
N ARG A 125 7.88 8.61 -6.15
CA ARG A 125 7.94 9.92 -5.50
C ARG A 125 6.60 10.63 -5.66
N ASN A 126 5.66 10.38 -4.73
CA ASN A 126 4.41 11.10 -4.65
C ASN A 126 4.16 11.59 -3.23
N LEU A 127 3.72 12.84 -3.05
CA LEU A 127 3.38 13.38 -1.73
C LEU A 127 1.88 13.44 -1.48
N ASN A 128 1.03 13.20 -2.48
CA ASN A 128 -0.42 13.28 -2.33
C ASN A 128 -0.94 12.07 -1.54
N VAL A 129 -1.56 12.33 -0.38
CA VAL A 129 -2.11 11.28 0.50
C VAL A 129 -3.13 10.39 -0.21
N PHE A 130 -3.98 10.96 -1.07
CA PHE A 130 -5.01 10.19 -1.80
C PHE A 130 -4.37 9.17 -2.75
N TYR A 131 -3.31 9.59 -3.45
CA TYR A 131 -2.60 8.72 -4.39
C TYR A 131 -1.82 7.64 -3.66
N GLN A 132 -1.21 7.97 -2.51
CA GLN A 132 -0.50 7.00 -1.69
C GLN A 132 -1.44 5.96 -1.08
N GLN A 133 -2.60 6.35 -0.53
CA GLN A 133 -3.54 5.39 0.06
C GLN A 133 -4.17 4.48 -1.01
N GLU A 134 -4.44 5.00 -2.21
CA GLU A 134 -4.89 4.20 -3.36
C GLU A 134 -3.81 3.18 -3.78
N LEU A 135 -2.56 3.64 -3.97
CA LEU A 135 -1.46 2.76 -4.35
C LEU A 135 -1.23 1.67 -3.30
N LEU A 136 -1.23 2.04 -2.02
CA LEU A 136 -1.08 1.08 -0.92
C LEU A 136 -2.20 0.04 -0.94
N ASP A 137 -3.44 0.45 -1.18
CA ASP A 137 -4.57 -0.48 -1.27
C ASP A 137 -4.43 -1.44 -2.46
N ILE A 138 -4.06 -0.94 -3.65
CA ILE A 138 -3.76 -1.78 -4.82
C ILE A 138 -2.70 -2.83 -4.47
N ILE A 139 -1.61 -2.42 -3.82
CA ILE A 139 -0.52 -3.31 -3.41
C ILE A 139 -1.04 -4.34 -2.41
N ARG A 140 -1.73 -3.93 -1.34
CA ARG A 140 -2.25 -4.84 -0.31
C ARG A 140 -3.25 -5.85 -0.88
N ARG A 141 -4.13 -5.43 -1.80
CA ARG A 141 -5.11 -6.31 -2.47
C ARG A 141 -4.45 -7.38 -3.33
N ASN A 142 -3.35 -7.04 -4.00
CA ASN A 142 -2.68 -7.93 -4.96
C ASN A 142 -1.40 -8.58 -4.39
N ALA A 143 -1.05 -8.35 -3.12
CA ALA A 143 0.26 -8.74 -2.56
C ALA A 143 0.59 -10.23 -2.65
N LEU A 144 -0.43 -11.10 -2.64
CA LEU A 144 -0.30 -12.56 -2.74
C LEU A 144 -0.80 -13.12 -4.08
N GLY A 145 -1.13 -12.24 -5.03
CA GLY A 145 -1.71 -12.59 -6.32
C GLY A 145 -0.68 -12.72 -7.44
N ASP A 146 -1.18 -12.64 -8.67
CA ASP A 146 -0.36 -12.63 -9.87
C ASP A 146 0.38 -11.30 -10.04
N PHE A 147 1.67 -11.38 -10.38
CA PHE A 147 2.52 -10.21 -10.57
C PHE A 147 2.06 -9.35 -11.75
N GLY A 148 1.64 -9.96 -12.87
CA GLY A 148 1.16 -9.21 -14.04
C GLY A 148 -0.08 -8.36 -13.72
N THR A 149 -0.97 -8.89 -12.87
CA THR A 149 -2.13 -8.17 -12.34
C THR A 149 -1.71 -7.04 -11.43
N LEU A 150 -0.81 -7.29 -10.47
CA LEU A 150 -0.27 -6.26 -9.58
C LEU A 150 0.38 -5.12 -10.38
N LEU A 151 1.27 -5.44 -11.31
CA LEU A 151 1.97 -4.48 -12.16
C LEU A 151 0.99 -3.62 -12.97
N ARG A 152 -0.03 -4.25 -13.57
CA ARG A 152 -1.05 -3.54 -14.36
C ARG A 152 -1.84 -2.57 -13.49
N GLU A 153 -2.29 -2.99 -12.31
CA GLU A 153 -3.05 -2.12 -11.41
C GLU A 153 -2.18 -0.97 -10.89
N VAL A 154 -0.92 -1.25 -10.49
CA VAL A 154 0.03 -0.22 -10.06
C VAL A 154 0.30 0.79 -11.18
N SER A 155 0.52 0.33 -12.41
CA SER A 155 0.75 1.22 -13.57
C SER A 155 -0.40 2.18 -13.85
N ARG A 156 -1.63 1.82 -13.44
CA ARG A 156 -2.84 2.64 -13.62
C ARG A 156 -3.14 3.54 -12.42
N SER A 157 -2.43 3.37 -11.31
CA SER A 157 -2.62 4.19 -10.11
C SER A 157 -2.27 5.66 -10.36
N ALA A 158 -2.98 6.58 -9.71
CA ALA A 158 -2.70 8.00 -9.82
C ALA A 158 -1.26 8.35 -9.37
N ALA A 159 -0.75 7.62 -8.37
CA ALA A 159 0.63 7.78 -7.88
C ALA A 159 1.66 7.48 -8.97
N MET A 160 1.53 6.35 -9.66
CA MET A 160 2.48 5.91 -10.69
C MET A 160 2.36 6.74 -11.97
N LEU A 161 1.13 7.04 -12.40
CA LEU A 161 0.89 7.90 -13.56
C LEU A 161 1.52 9.28 -13.38
N ASN A 162 1.43 9.85 -12.17
CA ASN A 162 2.06 11.12 -11.85
C ASN A 162 3.59 11.01 -11.78
N PHE A 163 4.12 9.92 -11.22
CA PHE A 163 5.55 9.71 -11.06
C PHE A 163 6.28 9.58 -12.41
N LEU A 164 5.70 8.82 -13.34
CA LEU A 164 6.26 8.58 -14.68
C LEU A 164 5.81 9.62 -15.73
N ASN A 165 5.24 10.74 -15.27
CA ASN A 165 4.80 11.87 -16.09
C ASN A 165 3.81 11.52 -17.22
N ASN A 166 2.94 10.53 -17.03
CA ASN A 166 2.01 10.11 -18.07
C ASN A 166 0.92 11.15 -18.40
N GLN A 167 0.74 12.16 -17.54
CA GLN A 167 -0.14 13.32 -17.82
C GLN A 167 0.28 14.14 -19.06
N GLN A 168 1.51 13.94 -19.57
CA GLN A 168 1.99 14.61 -20.78
C GLN A 168 1.52 13.93 -22.08
N ASN A 169 0.85 12.78 -21.99
CA ASN A 169 0.38 12.02 -23.14
C ASN A 169 -0.72 12.79 -23.90
N ARG A 170 -0.54 12.95 -25.22
CA ARG A 170 -1.48 13.69 -26.10
C ARG A 170 -1.88 12.83 -27.28
N LYS A 171 -3.10 13.01 -27.77
CA LYS A 171 -3.57 12.34 -28.99
C LYS A 171 -2.65 12.70 -30.15
N GLY A 172 -2.04 11.68 -30.78
CA GLY A 172 -1.06 11.83 -31.87
C GLY A 172 0.41 11.93 -31.43
N HIS A 173 0.69 12.08 -30.14
CA HIS A 173 2.04 12.11 -29.57
C HIS A 173 2.07 11.26 -28.27
N PRO A 174 2.14 9.92 -28.41
CA PRO A 174 2.14 9.03 -27.27
C PRO A 174 3.37 9.24 -26.38
N ASN A 175 3.18 9.20 -25.07
CA ASN A 175 4.28 9.25 -24.12
C ASN A 175 4.92 7.85 -23.98
N GLU A 176 5.90 7.54 -24.83
CA GLU A 176 6.65 6.27 -24.81
C GLU A 176 7.45 6.08 -23.52
N ASN A 177 7.79 7.18 -22.83
CA ASN A 177 8.56 7.14 -21.60
C ASN A 177 7.87 6.33 -20.51
N PHE A 178 6.54 6.39 -20.43
CA PHE A 178 5.78 5.64 -19.44
C PHE A 178 5.98 4.12 -19.60
N ALA A 179 5.77 3.60 -20.82
CA ALA A 179 5.88 2.17 -21.08
C ALA A 179 7.32 1.69 -20.86
N ARG A 180 8.30 2.49 -21.28
CA ARG A 180 9.72 2.23 -21.10
C ARG A 180 10.10 2.18 -19.61
N GLU A 181 9.75 3.20 -18.84
CA GLU A 181 10.11 3.27 -17.41
C GLU A 181 9.41 2.17 -16.60
N VAL A 182 8.18 1.78 -16.95
CA VAL A 182 7.52 0.64 -16.30
C VAL A 182 8.32 -0.65 -16.48
N MET A 183 8.83 -0.90 -17.69
CA MET A 183 9.64 -2.09 -17.97
C MET A 183 11.04 -2.00 -17.36
N GLU A 184 11.69 -0.83 -17.41
CA GLU A 184 13.05 -0.69 -16.90
C GLU A 184 13.14 -0.69 -15.37
N LEU A 185 12.13 -0.14 -14.68
CA LEU A 185 12.19 0.06 -13.23
C LEU A 185 11.52 -1.07 -12.44
N PHE A 186 10.53 -1.75 -13.01
CA PHE A 186 9.64 -2.61 -12.23
C PHE A 186 9.50 -4.05 -12.75
N THR A 187 10.08 -4.41 -13.89
CA THR A 187 10.07 -5.79 -14.43
C THR A 187 11.47 -6.33 -14.64
#